data_AF-A0A850SI49-F1
#
_entry.id   AF-A0A850SI49-F1
#
_cell.length_a   1.000
_cell.length_b   1.000
_cell.length_c   1.000
_cell.angle_alpha   90.00
_cell.angle_beta   90.00
_cell.angle_gamma   90.00
#
_symmetry.space_group_name_H-M   'P 1'
#
loop_
_entity.id
_entity.type
_entity.pdbx_description
1 polymer ?
#
loop_
_entity_poly.entity_id
_entity_poly.type
_entity_poly.pdbx_seq_one_letter_code
_entity_poly.pdbx_strand_id
1 'polypeptide(L)'
;LTATKLPHYTLPLYPAIALIAAQAAFHVGNGRARRVEKAGAVVYGVVGAAIAGLIAFAPHFYTSAPNDAASVAVAGLIAAASALVASLFWRGQSLKAAHASALLSAAVAGTLLVGVLPGLDRFVLSPRISAALDKADLHPLRDGAAPVILSGFYEPSAVFLLGTKTMMAEGRDAAEKFAQSEAAAVVEGREDAAFLSRLHELGGNAERFAEIEGFNYSNGDDVILRLYRFAPQSRP
;
A
#
# COMPACT_ATOMS: atom_id res chain seq x y z
N LEU A 1 -3.93 -19.32 2.43
CA LEU A 1 -3.59 -19.32 0.99
C LEU A 1 -2.51 -18.27 0.77
N THR A 2 -1.23 -18.66 0.76
CA THR A 2 -0.13 -17.73 0.53
C THR A 2 -0.15 -17.26 -0.93
N ALA A 3 -0.35 -15.96 -1.14
CA ALA A 3 -0.38 -15.32 -2.45
C ALA A 3 1.03 -15.24 -3.06
N THR A 4 1.57 -16.38 -3.51
CA THR A 4 2.84 -16.42 -4.28
C THR A 4 2.64 -16.15 -5.77
N LYS A 5 1.40 -15.86 -6.19
CA LYS A 5 1.05 -15.54 -7.58
C LYS A 5 0.88 -14.04 -7.71
N LEU A 6 1.75 -13.42 -8.50
CA LEU A 6 1.65 -11.99 -8.76
C LEU A 6 0.57 -11.75 -9.83
N PRO A 7 -0.26 -10.69 -9.69
CA PRO A 7 -1.36 -10.40 -10.62
C PRO A 7 -0.92 -10.33 -12.10
N HIS A 8 0.34 -10.00 -12.34
CA HIS A 8 0.90 -9.88 -13.67
C HIS A 8 1.15 -11.22 -14.38
N TYR A 9 1.00 -12.37 -13.70
CA TYR A 9 1.17 -13.68 -14.33
C TYR A 9 0.14 -13.94 -15.44
N THR A 10 -0.95 -13.19 -15.48
CA THR A 10 -1.96 -13.24 -16.55
C THR A 10 -1.66 -12.31 -17.73
N LEU A 11 -0.64 -11.45 -17.67
CA LEU A 11 -0.30 -10.49 -18.74
C LEU A 11 -0.17 -11.16 -20.13
N PRO A 12 0.47 -12.34 -20.28
CA PRO A 12 0.58 -13.00 -21.59
C PRO A 12 -0.76 -13.38 -22.23
N LEU A 13 -1.85 -13.47 -21.44
CA LEU A 13 -3.18 -13.81 -21.94
C LEU A 13 -3.96 -12.61 -22.48
N TYR A 14 -3.61 -11.38 -22.08
CA TYR A 14 -4.37 -10.19 -22.46
C TYR A 14 -4.44 -9.92 -23.97
N PRO A 15 -3.39 -10.15 -24.80
CA PRO A 15 -3.51 -10.00 -26.25
C PRO A 15 -4.58 -10.92 -26.86
N ALA A 16 -4.65 -12.18 -26.41
CA ALA A 16 -5.66 -13.12 -26.88
C ALA A 16 -7.08 -12.70 -26.45
N ILE A 17 -7.24 -12.26 -25.19
CA ILE A 17 -8.51 -11.74 -24.68
C ILE A 17 -8.94 -10.49 -25.47
N ALA A 18 -8.02 -9.58 -25.78
CA ALA A 18 -8.29 -8.37 -26.53
C ALA A 18 -8.77 -8.68 -27.96
N LEU A 19 -8.18 -9.66 -28.64
CA LEU A 19 -8.62 -10.11 -29.97
C LEU A 19 -10.03 -10.72 -29.93
N ILE A 20 -10.31 -11.56 -28.94
CA ILE A 20 -11.66 -12.15 -28.76
C ILE A 20 -12.69 -11.06 -28.45
N ALA A 21 -12.35 -10.10 -27.58
CA ALA A 21 -13.22 -8.98 -27.25
C ALA A 21 -13.49 -8.09 -28.48
N ALA A 22 -12.46 -7.83 -29.30
CA ALA A 22 -12.60 -7.10 -30.55
C ALA A 22 -13.52 -7.84 -31.54
N GLN A 23 -13.31 -9.14 -31.74
CA GLN A 23 -14.15 -9.96 -32.61
C GLN A 23 -15.62 -9.96 -32.15
N ALA A 24 -15.86 -10.05 -30.84
CA ALA A 24 -17.19 -9.97 -30.25
C ALA A 24 -17.83 -8.59 -30.46
N ALA A 25 -17.07 -7.50 -30.38
CA ALA A 25 -17.57 -6.15 -30.62
C ALA A 25 -18.01 -5.91 -32.08
N PHE A 26 -17.47 -6.68 -33.04
CA PHE A 26 -17.90 -6.63 -34.45
C PHE A 26 -19.10 -7.52 -34.78
N HIS A 27 -19.41 -8.53 -33.96
CA HIS A 27 -20.48 -9.52 -34.22
C HIS A 27 -21.69 -9.34 -33.28
N VAL A 28 -22.23 -8.12 -33.23
CA VAL A 28 -23.43 -7.81 -32.44
C VAL A 28 -24.67 -8.37 -33.14
N GLY A 29 -25.25 -9.43 -32.57
CA GLY A 29 -26.33 -10.20 -33.17
C GLY A 29 -27.47 -10.57 -32.22
N ASN A 30 -28.59 -10.99 -32.80
CA ASN A 30 -29.93 -11.05 -32.24
C ASN A 30 -30.04 -11.79 -30.89
N GLY A 31 -31.03 -11.39 -30.08
CA GLY A 31 -31.56 -12.14 -28.94
C GLY A 31 -30.56 -12.40 -27.80
N ARG A 32 -29.76 -13.45 -27.93
CA ARG A 32 -28.83 -13.93 -26.88
C ARG A 32 -27.60 -13.04 -26.75
N ALA A 33 -27.01 -12.57 -27.86
CA ALA A 33 -25.85 -11.67 -27.79
C ALA A 33 -26.23 -10.33 -27.14
N ARG A 34 -27.42 -9.80 -27.45
CA ARG A 34 -27.97 -8.59 -26.80
C ARG A 34 -28.18 -8.73 -25.28
N ARG A 35 -28.49 -9.94 -24.76
CA ARG A 35 -28.56 -10.17 -23.30
C ARG A 35 -27.17 -10.15 -22.67
N VAL A 36 -26.19 -10.75 -23.33
CA VAL A 36 -24.79 -10.76 -22.88
C VAL A 36 -24.22 -9.34 -22.86
N GLU A 37 -24.50 -8.52 -23.87
CA GLU A 37 -24.07 -7.11 -23.90
C GLU A 37 -24.67 -6.30 -22.75
N LYS A 38 -25.95 -6.48 -22.45
CA LYS A 38 -26.60 -5.82 -21.31
C LYS A 38 -26.00 -6.25 -19.98
N ALA A 39 -25.70 -7.54 -19.82
CA ALA A 39 -25.00 -8.03 -18.63
C ALA A 39 -23.59 -7.43 -18.54
N GLY A 40 -22.85 -7.38 -19.64
CA GLY A 40 -21.53 -6.75 -19.72
C GLY A 40 -21.57 -5.26 -19.40
N ALA A 41 -22.59 -4.53 -19.86
CA ALA A 41 -22.81 -3.12 -19.53
C ALA A 41 -23.04 -2.91 -18.02
N VAL A 42 -23.83 -3.79 -17.38
CA VAL A 42 -24.06 -3.75 -15.92
C VAL A 42 -22.76 -4.03 -15.18
N VAL A 43 -22.04 -5.08 -15.55
CA VAL A 43 -20.75 -5.42 -14.94
C VAL A 43 -19.76 -4.26 -15.08
N TYR A 44 -19.65 -3.67 -16.27
CA TYR A 44 -18.79 -2.52 -16.52
C TYR A 44 -19.17 -1.32 -15.63
N GLY A 45 -20.47 -1.00 -15.55
CA GLY A 45 -20.97 0.08 -14.71
C GLY A 45 -20.69 -0.14 -13.22
N VAL A 46 -20.91 -1.37 -12.73
CA VAL A 46 -20.65 -1.76 -11.33
C VAL A 46 -19.15 -1.69 -11.01
N VAL A 47 -18.30 -2.23 -11.89
CA VAL A 47 -16.84 -2.16 -11.71
C VAL A 47 -16.35 -0.72 -11.75
N GLY A 48 -16.84 0.09 -12.70
CA GLY A 48 -16.51 1.51 -12.78
C GLY A 48 -16.93 2.29 -11.53
N ALA A 49 -18.12 2.01 -10.99
CA ALA A 49 -18.60 2.60 -9.74
C ALA A 49 -17.75 2.15 -8.54
N ALA A 50 -17.36 0.88 -8.47
CA ALA A 50 -16.48 0.37 -7.42
C ALA A 50 -15.10 1.02 -7.46
N ILE A 51 -14.51 1.17 -8.66
CA ILE A 51 -13.24 1.88 -8.84
C ILE A 51 -13.36 3.36 -8.46
N ALA A 52 -14.44 4.03 -8.88
CA ALA A 52 -14.70 5.40 -8.46
C ALA A 52 -14.83 5.52 -6.94
N GLY A 53 -15.51 4.58 -6.28
CA GLY A 53 -15.56 4.49 -4.83
C GLY A 53 -14.18 4.34 -4.21
N LEU A 54 -13.34 3.45 -4.75
CA LEU A 54 -11.96 3.30 -4.30
C LEU A 54 -11.18 4.62 -4.41
N ILE A 55 -11.31 5.34 -5.53
CA ILE A 55 -10.64 6.63 -5.75
C ILE A 55 -11.15 7.69 -4.77
N ALA A 56 -12.46 7.70 -4.45
CA ALA A 56 -13.03 8.64 -3.50
C ALA A 56 -12.60 8.36 -2.06
N PHE A 57 -12.61 7.09 -1.64
CA PHE A 57 -12.49 6.72 -0.22
C PHE A 57 -11.10 6.25 0.20
N ALA A 58 -10.29 5.64 -0.68
CA ALA A 58 -8.98 5.13 -0.27
C ALA A 58 -8.05 6.22 0.29
N PRO A 59 -7.93 7.43 -0.32
CA PRO A 59 -7.12 8.49 0.25
C PRO A 59 -7.58 8.91 1.65
N HIS A 60 -8.90 8.99 1.88
CA HIS A 60 -9.45 9.40 3.18
C HIS A 60 -8.98 8.51 4.33
N PHE A 61 -8.89 7.20 4.11
CA PHE A 61 -8.50 6.24 5.15
C PHE A 61 -6.99 5.99 5.21
N TYR A 62 -6.30 6.07 4.07
CA TYR A 62 -4.92 5.56 3.95
C TYR A 62 -3.87 6.64 3.61
N THR A 63 -4.26 7.91 3.60
CA THR A 63 -3.35 9.05 3.45
C THR A 63 -3.34 9.88 4.74
N SER A 64 -2.18 10.36 5.19
CA SER A 64 -2.07 11.24 6.37
C SER A 64 -2.65 12.65 6.16
N ALA A 65 -2.65 13.15 4.92
CA ALA A 65 -3.18 14.45 4.54
C ALA A 65 -4.06 14.34 3.28
N PRO A 66 -5.30 13.80 3.39
CA PRO A 66 -6.15 13.55 2.24
C PRO A 66 -6.70 14.85 1.64
N ASN A 67 -6.82 14.90 0.31
CA ASN A 67 -7.56 15.92 -0.41
C ASN A 67 -8.91 15.34 -0.89
N ASP A 68 -9.84 15.19 0.05
CA ASP A 68 -11.13 14.52 -0.18
C ASP A 68 -11.94 15.20 -1.29
N ALA A 69 -11.90 16.53 -1.38
CA ALA A 69 -12.61 17.28 -2.42
C ALA A 69 -12.12 16.91 -3.84
N ALA A 70 -10.80 16.86 -4.04
CA ALA A 70 -10.23 16.47 -5.32
C ALA A 70 -10.52 14.99 -5.65
N SER A 71 -10.36 14.10 -4.66
CA SER A 71 -10.63 12.66 -4.82
C SER A 71 -12.08 12.38 -5.19
N VAL A 72 -13.04 13.03 -4.50
CA VAL A 72 -14.48 12.90 -4.78
C VAL A 72 -14.83 13.49 -6.14
N ALA A 73 -14.25 14.64 -6.52
CA ALA A 73 -14.48 15.24 -7.83
C ALA A 73 -14.00 14.32 -8.97
N VAL A 74 -12.79 13.78 -8.87
CA VAL A 74 -12.23 12.85 -9.86
C VAL A 74 -13.03 11.54 -9.89
N ALA A 75 -13.41 11.00 -8.73
CA ALA A 75 -14.27 9.84 -8.64
C ALA A 75 -15.63 10.07 -9.31
N GLY A 76 -16.25 11.24 -9.11
CA GLY A 76 -17.50 11.62 -9.77
C GLY A 76 -17.37 11.64 -11.29
N LEU A 77 -16.26 12.19 -11.82
CA LEU A 77 -15.97 12.17 -13.25
C LEU A 77 -15.80 10.76 -13.80
N ILE A 78 -15.06 9.90 -13.10
CA ILE A 78 -14.84 8.49 -13.49
C ILE A 78 -16.15 7.70 -13.42
N ALA A 79 -16.98 7.91 -12.40
CA ALA A 79 -18.29 7.28 -12.27
C ALA A 79 -19.23 7.71 -13.41
N ALA A 80 -19.29 9.00 -13.70
CA ALA A 80 -20.10 9.54 -14.79
C ALA A 80 -19.64 9.01 -16.17
N ALA A 81 -18.33 9.00 -16.42
CA ALA A 81 -17.76 8.44 -17.64
C ALA A 81 -18.03 6.93 -17.75
N SER A 82 -17.91 6.19 -16.65
CA SER A 82 -18.22 4.75 -16.61
C SER A 82 -19.69 4.47 -16.91
N ALA A 83 -20.60 5.26 -16.34
CA ALA A 83 -22.04 5.18 -16.62
C ALA A 83 -22.36 5.53 -18.08
N LEU A 84 -21.68 6.52 -18.66
CA LEU A 84 -21.82 6.86 -20.07
C LEU A 84 -21.40 5.68 -20.96
N VAL A 85 -20.21 5.10 -20.73
CA VAL A 85 -19.70 3.93 -21.47
C VAL A 85 -20.61 2.72 -21.30
N ALA A 86 -21.07 2.43 -20.08
CA ALA A 86 -22.06 1.39 -19.82
C ALA A 86 -23.35 1.62 -20.60
N SER A 87 -23.83 2.88 -20.70
CA SER A 87 -25.01 3.21 -21.50
C SER A 87 -24.80 2.96 -23.00
N LEU A 88 -23.58 3.18 -23.52
CA LEU A 88 -23.25 2.88 -24.91
C LEU A 88 -23.30 1.38 -25.19
N PHE A 89 -22.73 0.55 -24.29
CA PHE A 89 -22.89 -0.90 -24.36
C PHE A 89 -24.36 -1.32 -24.25
N TRP A 90 -25.13 -0.71 -23.34
CA TRP A 90 -26.55 -1.01 -23.18
C TRP A 90 -27.40 -0.70 -24.42
N ARG A 91 -27.01 0.35 -25.17
CA ARG A 91 -27.63 0.76 -26.43
C ARG A 91 -27.14 -0.04 -27.65
N GLY A 92 -26.22 -0.99 -27.47
CA GLY A 92 -25.62 -1.80 -28.54
C GLY A 92 -24.63 -1.03 -29.41
N GLN A 93 -24.10 0.11 -28.94
CA GLN A 93 -23.08 0.88 -29.65
C GLN A 93 -21.67 0.35 -29.35
N SER A 94 -21.47 -0.97 -29.51
CA SER A 94 -20.33 -1.72 -28.97
C SER A 94 -18.98 -1.22 -29.44
N LEU A 95 -18.85 -0.79 -30.71
CA LEU A 95 -17.61 -0.21 -31.22
C LEU A 95 -17.27 1.15 -30.57
N LYS A 96 -18.25 2.05 -30.41
CA LYS A 96 -18.05 3.34 -29.73
C LYS A 96 -17.73 3.14 -28.25
N ALA A 97 -18.45 2.22 -27.61
CA ALA A 97 -18.24 1.86 -26.22
C ALA A 97 -16.84 1.27 -25.99
N ALA A 98 -16.34 0.42 -26.89
CA ALA A 98 -15.00 -0.15 -26.82
C ALA A 98 -13.91 0.95 -26.84
N HIS A 99 -13.96 1.88 -27.80
CA HIS A 99 -12.98 2.99 -27.87
C HIS A 99 -13.05 3.88 -26.61
N ALA A 100 -14.26 4.26 -26.20
CA ALA A 100 -14.45 5.06 -24.99
C ALA A 100 -13.95 4.34 -23.73
N SER A 101 -14.16 3.02 -23.63
CA SER A 101 -13.68 2.20 -22.52
C SER A 101 -12.16 2.09 -22.47
N ALA A 102 -11.48 2.05 -23.62
CA ALA A 102 -10.02 2.01 -23.69
C ALA A 102 -9.40 3.33 -23.19
N LEU A 103 -9.95 4.46 -23.64
CA LEU A 103 -9.53 5.79 -23.17
C LEU A 103 -9.80 5.97 -21.68
N LEU A 104 -11.00 5.60 -21.21
CA LEU A 104 -11.34 5.69 -19.79
C LEU A 104 -10.44 4.77 -18.94
N SER A 105 -10.14 3.56 -19.41
CA SER A 105 -9.22 2.64 -18.71
C SER A 105 -7.83 3.25 -18.55
N ALA A 106 -7.30 3.92 -19.59
CA ALA A 106 -6.02 4.62 -19.50
C ALA A 106 -6.06 5.78 -18.49
N ALA A 107 -7.13 6.58 -18.49
CA ALA A 107 -7.32 7.66 -17.54
C ALA A 107 -7.44 7.16 -16.09
N VAL A 108 -8.20 6.07 -15.88
CA VAL A 108 -8.33 5.39 -14.58
C VAL A 108 -6.98 4.86 -14.12
N ALA A 109 -6.23 4.18 -15.00
CA ALA A 109 -4.90 3.66 -14.68
C ALA A 109 -3.94 4.79 -14.27
N GLY A 110 -3.90 5.89 -15.02
CA GLY A 110 -3.10 7.07 -14.67
C GLY A 110 -3.52 7.69 -13.33
N THR A 111 -4.83 7.83 -13.10
CA THR A 111 -5.37 8.36 -11.84
C THR A 111 -4.96 7.48 -10.66
N LEU A 112 -5.08 6.16 -10.79
CA LEU A 112 -4.71 5.23 -9.73
C LEU A 112 -3.20 5.17 -9.50
N LEU A 113 -2.39 4.99 -10.55
CA LEU A 113 -0.95 4.75 -10.44
C LEU A 113 -0.16 6.02 -10.12
N VAL A 114 -0.61 7.18 -10.58
CA VAL A 114 0.12 8.45 -10.40
C VAL A 114 -0.54 9.34 -9.35
N GLY A 115 -1.87 9.32 -9.26
CA GLY A 115 -2.62 10.19 -8.34
C GLY A 115 -2.85 9.55 -6.97
N VAL A 116 -3.48 8.37 -6.95
CA VAL A 116 -3.96 7.76 -5.70
C VAL A 116 -2.88 6.95 -4.99
N LEU A 117 -2.33 5.93 -5.65
CA LEU A 117 -1.41 4.95 -5.04
C LEU A 117 -0.17 5.58 -4.38
N PRO A 118 0.53 6.56 -4.99
CA PRO A 118 1.69 7.17 -4.36
C PRO A 118 1.37 7.95 -3.08
N GLY A 119 0.12 8.41 -2.92
CA GLY A 119 -0.34 9.15 -1.76
C GLY A 119 -0.79 8.28 -0.58
N LEU A 120 -0.89 6.96 -0.74
CA LEU A 120 -1.33 6.06 0.34
C LEU A 120 -0.18 5.71 1.30
N ASP A 121 0.34 6.74 1.98
CA ASP A 121 1.55 6.69 2.82
C ASP A 121 1.44 5.78 4.05
N ARG A 122 0.22 5.37 4.44
CA ARG A 122 0.02 4.39 5.51
C ARG A 122 0.52 2.99 5.13
N PHE A 123 0.59 2.64 3.85
CA PHE A 123 1.15 1.34 3.40
C PHE A 123 2.67 1.35 3.26
N VAL A 124 3.31 2.53 3.38
CA VAL A 124 4.72 2.73 3.06
C VAL A 124 5.56 2.82 4.34
N LEU A 125 5.44 1.80 5.21
CA LEU A 125 6.10 1.76 6.52
C LEU A 125 7.63 1.68 6.40
N SER A 126 8.13 0.71 5.64
CA SER A 126 9.58 0.46 5.52
C SER A 126 10.39 1.69 5.04
N PRO A 127 9.99 2.43 3.99
CA PRO A 127 10.65 3.69 3.62
C PRO A 127 10.56 4.81 4.67
N ARG A 128 9.44 4.91 5.41
CA ARG A 128 9.29 5.91 6.48
C ARG A 128 10.23 5.63 7.65
N ILE A 129 10.44 4.35 8.00
CA ILE A 129 11.43 3.92 9.00
C ILE A 129 12.83 4.32 8.56
N SER A 130 13.21 3.98 7.33
CA SER A 130 14.51 4.34 6.76
C SER A 130 14.73 5.87 6.76
N ALA A 131 13.75 6.65 6.31
CA ALA A 131 13.84 8.12 6.33
C ALA A 131 13.94 8.70 7.75
N ALA A 132 13.23 8.13 8.72
CA ALA A 132 13.29 8.56 10.12
C ALA A 132 14.66 8.29 10.76
N LEU A 133 15.26 7.13 10.46
CA LEU A 133 16.61 6.79 10.89
C LEU A 133 17.67 7.69 10.25
N ASP A 134 17.54 8.01 8.97
CA ASP A 134 18.45 8.92 8.28
C ASP A 134 18.38 10.34 8.84
N LYS A 135 17.17 10.84 9.11
CA LYS A 135 16.96 12.15 9.76
C LYS A 135 17.57 12.22 11.17
N ALA A 136 17.64 11.09 11.87
CA ALA A 136 18.23 10.99 13.20
C ALA A 136 19.75 10.70 13.19
N ASP A 137 20.38 10.62 12.00
CA ASP A 137 21.79 10.21 11.81
C ASP A 137 22.11 8.80 12.34
N LEU A 138 21.11 7.91 12.32
CA LEU A 138 21.19 6.53 12.82
C LEU A 138 20.96 5.49 11.71
N HIS A 139 21.11 5.88 10.43
CA HIS A 139 20.85 4.96 9.33
C HIS A 139 21.92 3.86 9.23
N PRO A 140 21.54 2.56 9.24
CA PRO A 140 22.48 1.43 9.32
C PRO A 140 23.35 1.23 8.08
N LEU A 141 23.01 1.88 6.95
CA LEU A 141 23.81 1.85 5.73
C LEU A 141 24.92 2.91 5.68
N ARG A 142 25.06 3.75 6.71
CA ARG A 142 26.17 4.70 6.82
C ARG A 142 27.44 3.97 7.26
N ASP A 143 28.60 4.46 6.83
CA ASP A 143 29.88 3.84 7.16
C ASP A 143 30.13 3.84 8.67
N GLY A 144 30.38 2.65 9.23
CA GLY A 144 30.62 2.47 10.66
C GLY A 144 29.38 2.50 11.56
N ALA A 145 28.17 2.64 11.00
CA ALA A 145 26.94 2.64 11.78
C ALA A 145 26.60 1.25 12.34
N ALA A 146 25.98 1.24 13.53
CA ALA A 146 25.43 0.01 14.11
C ALA A 146 24.22 -0.49 13.30
N PRO A 147 23.99 -1.82 13.22
CA PRO A 147 22.78 -2.34 12.61
C PRO A 147 21.52 -1.93 13.40
N VAL A 148 20.36 -1.91 12.74
CA VAL A 148 19.08 -1.63 13.39
C VAL A 148 18.46 -2.92 13.94
N ILE A 149 17.77 -2.81 15.08
CA ILE A 149 16.95 -3.88 15.66
C ILE A 149 15.50 -3.67 15.25
N LEU A 150 14.85 -4.68 14.69
CA LEU A 150 13.41 -4.71 14.44
C LEU A 150 12.74 -5.66 15.43
N SER A 151 11.67 -5.20 16.07
CA SER A 151 10.85 -5.98 17.00
C SER A 151 9.37 -5.88 16.66
N GLY A 152 8.75 -7.01 16.34
CA GLY A 152 7.34 -7.11 15.92
C GLY A 152 7.06 -6.79 14.45
N PHE A 153 7.94 -6.03 13.79
CA PHE A 153 7.80 -5.65 12.38
C PHE A 153 8.87 -6.28 11.48
N TYR A 154 8.50 -7.31 10.73
CA TYR A 154 9.42 -8.14 9.93
C TYR A 154 9.11 -8.15 8.44
N GLU A 155 8.96 -6.97 7.83
CA GLU A 155 8.76 -6.88 6.38
C GLU A 155 10.07 -7.08 5.60
N PRO A 156 10.07 -7.84 4.49
CA PRO A 156 11.24 -7.96 3.62
C PRO A 156 11.77 -6.62 3.09
N SER A 157 10.87 -5.66 2.82
CA SER A 157 11.25 -4.30 2.41
C SER A 157 12.04 -3.54 3.47
N ALA A 158 11.82 -3.83 4.76
CA ALA A 158 12.59 -3.23 5.83
C ALA A 158 14.05 -3.71 5.78
N VAL A 159 14.28 -5.00 5.60
CA VAL A 159 15.64 -5.56 5.45
C VAL A 159 16.34 -5.02 4.20
N PHE A 160 15.60 -4.83 3.10
CA PHE A 160 16.15 -4.24 1.89
C PHE A 160 16.65 -2.80 2.10
N LEU A 161 15.89 -1.98 2.83
CA LEU A 161 16.22 -0.57 3.06
C LEU A 161 17.19 -0.34 4.22
N LEU A 162 17.17 -1.21 5.23
CA LEU A 162 18.00 -1.11 6.44
C LEU A 162 19.28 -1.97 6.35
N GLY A 163 19.37 -2.84 5.35
CA GLY A 163 20.54 -3.70 5.11
C GLY A 163 20.45 -5.07 5.77
N THR A 164 21.27 -5.99 5.27
CA THR A 164 21.25 -7.42 5.63
C THR A 164 21.73 -7.72 7.06
N LYS A 165 22.38 -6.74 7.72
CA LYS A 165 22.80 -6.85 9.12
C LYS A 165 21.69 -6.52 10.12
N THR A 166 20.50 -6.13 9.63
CA THR A 166 19.33 -5.83 10.47
C THR A 166 19.05 -7.01 11.39
N MET A 167 18.98 -6.73 12.69
CA MET A 167 18.73 -7.73 13.72
C MET A 167 17.24 -7.85 13.96
N MET A 168 16.74 -9.08 14.00
CA MET A 168 15.35 -9.37 14.39
C MET A 168 15.34 -9.95 15.80
N ALA A 169 14.48 -9.43 16.66
CA ALA A 169 14.30 -9.89 18.04
C ALA A 169 12.96 -9.40 18.57
N GLU A 170 12.36 -10.14 19.51
CA GLU A 170 11.08 -9.78 20.12
C GLU A 170 11.27 -9.13 21.49
N GLY A 171 10.27 -8.38 21.98
CA GLY A 171 10.32 -7.40 23.07
C GLY A 171 11.53 -7.47 24.00
N ARG A 172 11.60 -8.49 24.87
CA ARG A 172 12.68 -8.62 25.88
C ARG A 172 14.05 -8.88 25.24
N ASP A 173 14.14 -9.75 24.24
CA ASP A 173 15.40 -10.06 23.53
C ASP A 173 15.89 -8.85 22.72
N ALA A 174 14.96 -8.06 22.17
CA ALA A 174 15.27 -6.81 21.51
C ALA A 174 15.90 -5.80 22.48
N ALA A 175 15.39 -5.72 23.72
CA ALA A 175 15.96 -4.87 24.76
C ALA A 175 17.37 -5.30 25.19
N GLU A 176 17.63 -6.60 25.26
CA GLU A 176 18.98 -7.12 25.57
C GLU A 176 19.98 -6.78 24.48
N LYS A 177 19.62 -6.98 23.20
CA LYS A 177 20.46 -6.58 22.06
C LYS A 177 20.66 -5.07 22.02
N PHE A 178 19.62 -4.30 22.30
CA PHE A 178 19.68 -2.84 22.34
C PHE A 178 20.57 -2.33 23.47
N ALA A 179 20.54 -2.93 24.66
CA ALA A 179 21.42 -2.55 25.76
C ALA A 179 22.90 -2.87 25.50
N GLN A 180 23.18 -3.87 24.66
CA GLN A 180 24.53 -4.32 24.31
C GLN A 180 25.09 -3.63 23.05
N SER A 181 24.32 -2.78 22.39
CA SER A 181 24.72 -2.13 21.13
C SER A 181 24.37 -0.65 21.12
N GLU A 182 25.07 0.14 20.31
CA GLU A 182 24.68 1.52 19.99
C GLU A 182 23.63 1.55 18.87
N ALA A 183 22.89 0.45 18.68
CA ALA A 183 21.88 0.30 17.64
C ALA A 183 20.64 1.15 17.92
N ALA A 184 20.01 1.65 16.85
CA ALA A 184 18.62 2.09 16.95
C ALA A 184 17.68 0.87 16.98
N ALA A 185 16.55 0.99 17.68
CA ALA A 185 15.51 -0.02 17.70
C ALA A 185 14.20 0.51 17.11
N VAL A 186 13.57 -0.30 16.27
CA VAL A 186 12.20 -0.10 15.76
C VAL A 186 11.33 -1.15 16.42
N VAL A 187 10.44 -0.71 17.31
CA VAL A 187 9.64 -1.59 18.15
C VAL A 187 8.16 -1.35 17.85
N GLU A 188 7.44 -2.40 17.50
CA GLU A 188 6.00 -2.35 17.33
C GLU A 188 5.29 -2.17 18.67
N GLY A 189 4.17 -1.44 18.67
CA GLY A 189 3.42 -1.08 19.87
C GLY A 189 3.04 -2.26 20.78
N ARG A 190 2.85 -3.47 20.24
CA ARG A 190 2.59 -4.69 21.02
C ARG A 190 3.80 -5.20 21.80
N GLU A 191 5.01 -4.99 21.28
CA GLU A 191 6.28 -5.40 21.90
C GLU A 191 6.85 -4.31 22.84
N ASP A 192 6.35 -3.08 22.73
CA ASP A 192 6.89 -1.89 23.37
C ASP A 192 6.98 -1.98 24.90
N ALA A 193 5.93 -2.49 25.54
CA ALA A 193 5.89 -2.66 26.99
C ALA A 193 6.93 -3.68 27.49
N ALA A 194 7.07 -4.80 26.78
CA ALA A 194 8.04 -5.84 27.10
C ALA A 194 9.49 -5.36 26.89
N PHE A 195 9.71 -4.61 25.81
CA PHE A 195 11.00 -3.97 25.48
C PHE A 195 11.43 -2.97 26.56
N LEU A 196 10.59 -1.98 26.88
CA LEU A 196 10.93 -0.92 27.84
C LEU A 196 11.09 -1.47 29.26
N SER A 197 10.22 -2.40 29.69
CA SER A 197 10.33 -3.05 31.00
C SER A 197 11.66 -3.78 31.14
N ARG A 198 12.07 -4.55 30.12
CA ARG A 198 13.35 -5.27 30.14
C ARG A 198 14.54 -4.32 30.10
N LEU A 199 14.48 -3.25 29.30
CA LEU A 199 15.56 -2.27 29.25
C LEU A 199 15.77 -1.58 30.60
N HIS A 200 14.69 -1.29 31.32
CA HIS A 200 14.76 -0.75 32.67
C HIS A 200 15.36 -1.74 33.67
N GLU A 201 15.00 -3.03 33.61
CA GLU A 201 15.64 -4.10 34.43
C GLU A 201 17.16 -4.18 34.20
N LEU A 202 17.62 -3.87 32.98
CA LEU A 202 19.03 -3.85 32.60
C LEU A 202 19.75 -2.55 33.00
N GLY A 203 19.05 -1.58 33.59
CA GLY A 203 19.60 -0.26 33.90
C GLY A 203 19.86 0.61 32.65
N GLY A 204 19.24 0.28 31.52
CA GLY A 204 19.27 1.11 30.32
C GLY A 204 18.12 2.12 30.29
N ASN A 205 18.18 3.06 29.35
CA ASN A 205 17.05 3.93 29.01
C ASN A 205 16.99 4.12 27.48
N ALA A 206 15.79 4.34 26.96
CA ALA A 206 15.54 4.56 25.56
C ALA A 206 14.81 5.89 25.35
N GLU A 207 15.33 6.71 24.44
CA GLU A 207 14.64 7.91 24.00
C GLU A 207 13.92 7.61 22.69
N ARG A 208 12.59 7.81 22.68
CA ARG A 208 11.79 7.73 21.47
C ARG A 208 11.96 8.99 20.64
N PHE A 209 12.56 8.87 19.46
CA PHE A 209 12.77 10.02 18.56
C PHE A 209 11.76 10.08 17.40
N ALA A 210 11.05 8.99 17.11
CA ALA A 210 9.97 8.96 16.14
C ALA A 210 8.90 7.93 16.47
N GLU A 211 7.69 8.16 15.96
CA GLU A 211 6.57 7.23 15.97
C GLU A 211 5.94 7.24 14.58
N ILE A 212 5.69 6.05 14.03
CA ILE A 212 5.18 5.85 12.68
C ILE A 212 3.94 4.97 12.78
N GLU A 213 2.79 5.55 12.49
CA GLU A 213 1.54 4.82 12.34
C GLU A 213 1.32 4.45 10.86
N GLY A 214 0.80 3.25 10.63
CA GLY A 214 0.42 2.79 9.30
C GLY A 214 -0.24 1.41 9.32
N PHE A 215 -0.28 0.77 8.16
CA PHE A 215 -0.99 -0.48 7.95
C PHE A 215 -0.03 -1.55 7.39
N ASN A 216 0.12 -2.65 8.11
CA ASN A 216 0.90 -3.79 7.65
C ASN A 216 0.04 -4.64 6.72
N TYR A 217 0.21 -4.46 5.40
CA TYR A 217 -0.57 -5.19 4.40
C TYR A 217 -0.28 -6.69 4.35
N SER A 218 0.84 -7.16 4.91
CA SER A 218 1.19 -8.59 4.94
C SER A 218 0.26 -9.37 5.87
N ASN A 219 -0.13 -8.76 6.99
CA ASN A 219 -0.95 -9.37 8.02
C ASN A 219 -2.35 -8.75 8.13
N GLY A 220 -2.56 -7.55 7.57
CA GLY A 220 -3.86 -6.86 7.53
C GLY A 220 -4.17 -6.01 8.76
N ASP A 221 -3.17 -5.65 9.57
CA ASP A 221 -3.35 -4.96 10.85
C ASP A 221 -2.81 -3.53 10.80
N ASP A 222 -3.47 -2.62 11.52
CA ASP A 222 -2.90 -1.31 11.86
C ASP A 222 -1.73 -1.51 12.84
N VAL A 223 -0.62 -0.81 12.59
CA VAL A 223 0.60 -0.91 13.39
C VAL A 223 1.12 0.46 13.76
N ILE A 224 1.66 0.54 14.98
CA ILE A 224 2.38 1.71 15.48
C ILE A 224 3.82 1.26 15.72
N LEU A 225 4.77 1.87 15.02
CA LEU A 225 6.19 1.59 15.13
C LEU A 225 6.87 2.73 15.86
N ARG A 226 7.53 2.43 16.98
CA ARG A 226 8.26 3.40 17.81
C ARG A 226 9.75 3.21 17.59
N LEU A 227 10.43 4.32 17.31
CA LEU A 227 11.86 4.31 17.03
C LEU A 227 12.61 4.89 18.22
N TYR A 228 13.57 4.11 18.71
CA TYR A 228 14.33 4.40 19.92
C TYR A 228 15.82 4.52 19.63
N ARG A 229 16.46 5.45 20.34
CA ARG A 229 17.92 5.56 20.47
C ARG A 229 18.32 5.39 21.93
N PHE A 230 19.53 4.91 22.16
CA PHE A 230 20.02 4.72 23.52
C PHE A 230 20.14 6.08 24.22
N ALA A 231 19.62 6.17 25.44
CA ALA A 231 19.73 7.36 26.28
C ALA A 231 20.57 7.01 27.52
N PRO A 232 21.73 7.63 27.76
CA PRO A 232 22.47 7.41 28.98
C PRO A 232 21.64 7.91 30.18
N GLN A 233 21.54 7.12 31.25
CA GLN A 233 20.84 7.54 32.46
C GLN A 233 21.46 8.84 32.99
N SER A 234 20.64 9.88 33.13
CA SER A 234 21.03 11.08 33.87
C SER A 234 21.28 10.65 35.31
N ARG A 235 22.56 10.57 35.72
CA ARG A 235 22.88 10.39 37.15
C ARG A 235 22.34 11.61 37.91
N PRO A 236 21.64 11.42 39.03
CA PRO A 236 21.23 12.52 39.89
C PRO A 236 22.44 13.27 40.48
#